data_AF-A0A5N5P1X2-F1
#
_entry.id   AF-A0A5N5P1X2-F1
#
_cell.length_a   1.000
_cell.length_b   1.000
_cell.length_c   1.000
_cell.angle_alpha   90.00
_cell.angle_beta   90.00
_cell.angle_gamma   90.00
#
_symmetry.space_group_name_H-M   'P 1'
#
loop_
_entity.id
_entity.type
_entity.pdbx_description
1 polymer ?
#
loop_
_entity_poly.entity_id
_entity_poly.type
_entity_poly.pdbx_seq_one_letter_code
_entity_poly.pdbx_strand_id
1 'polypeptide(L)'
;MGDFSIQITPELVNRFANDGEKLKKKTKKTKPKTPREPPLPKPKVNEKQLHGDSETHKRIASPGWSVQTPMYLPITQPLQPANAELDAIRSVIRESERVLEKLLKQEDNMAQQVTERAKDLRDKEFKLPYPKTMPCLADYDACKACYKEHTDDILKCAPFTKSYYECVRRAKQQQYSADK
;
A
#
# COMPACT_ATOMS: atom_id res chain seq x y z
N MET A 1 12.95 -29.73 14.93
CA MET A 1 12.58 -28.31 14.99
C MET A 1 13.72 -27.60 15.68
N GLY A 2 14.38 -26.65 15.02
CA GLY A 2 15.53 -25.95 15.57
C GLY A 2 15.07 -24.73 16.36
N ASP A 3 15.56 -24.58 17.58
CA ASP A 3 15.24 -23.47 18.46
C ASP A 3 16.04 -22.23 18.02
N PHE A 4 15.36 -21.27 17.40
CA PHE A 4 15.96 -19.97 17.09
C PHE A 4 15.75 -19.03 18.28
N SER A 5 16.83 -18.73 19.01
CA SER A 5 16.84 -17.69 20.03
C SER A 5 17.21 -16.35 19.40
N ILE A 6 16.27 -15.41 19.39
CA ILE A 6 16.49 -14.06 18.88
C ILE A 6 17.08 -13.23 20.02
N GLN A 7 18.35 -12.84 19.87
CA GLN A 7 18.99 -11.90 20.79
C GLN A 7 18.82 -10.47 20.26
N ILE A 8 18.01 -9.68 20.95
CA ILE A 8 17.83 -8.26 20.65
C ILE A 8 18.96 -7.50 21.34
N THR A 9 19.90 -6.97 20.55
CA THR A 9 20.98 -6.15 21.07
C THR A 9 20.50 -4.73 21.39
N PRO A 10 21.06 -4.08 22.43
CA PRO A 10 20.67 -2.72 22.81
C PRO A 10 20.93 -1.68 21.72
N GLU A 11 21.87 -1.94 20.80
CA GLU A 11 22.08 -1.10 19.60
C GLU A 11 20.89 -1.13 18.64
N LEU A 12 20.21 -2.27 18.49
CA LEU A 12 19.04 -2.36 17.64
C LEU A 12 17.89 -1.52 18.21
N VAL A 13 17.71 -1.55 19.53
CA VAL A 13 16.72 -0.74 20.25
C VAL A 13 17.03 0.75 20.10
N ASN A 14 18.30 1.13 20.24
CA ASN A 14 18.72 2.52 20.07
C ASN A 14 18.53 3.05 18.63
N ARG A 15 18.61 2.20 17.61
CA ARG A 15 18.32 2.62 16.21
C ARG A 15 16.83 2.92 16.02
N PHE A 16 15.94 2.10 16.58
CA PHE A 16 14.50 2.36 16.52
C PHE A 16 14.08 3.58 17.33
N ALA A 17 14.75 3.85 18.46
CA ALA A 17 14.48 5.03 19.29
C ALA A 17 14.94 6.35 18.63
N ASN A 18 16.01 6.32 17.83
CA ASN A 18 16.64 7.52 17.25
C ASN A 18 16.27 7.80 15.79
N ASP A 19 15.46 6.96 15.13
CA ASP A 19 15.00 7.20 13.73
C ASP A 19 14.16 8.49 13.57
N GLY A 20 13.77 9.14 14.67
CA GLY A 20 13.12 10.45 14.69
C GLY A 20 14.07 11.66 14.57
N GLU A 21 15.37 11.52 14.85
CA GLU A 21 16.34 12.63 14.80
C GLU A 21 17.06 12.70 13.45
N LYS A 22 16.31 13.21 12.47
CA LYS A 22 16.76 13.96 11.27
C LYS A 22 18.25 13.88 10.92
N LEU A 23 18.69 12.75 10.35
CA LEU A 23 19.90 12.70 9.52
C LEU A 23 19.67 13.57 8.28
N LYS A 24 20.11 14.83 8.35
CA LYS A 24 20.17 15.75 7.20
C LYS A 24 21.17 15.21 6.17
N LYS A 25 20.71 14.32 5.27
CA LYS A 25 21.46 13.93 4.07
C LYS A 25 21.52 15.13 3.12
N LYS A 26 22.74 15.65 2.88
CA LYS A 26 23.03 16.51 1.73
C LYS A 26 22.79 15.72 0.45
N THR A 27 21.83 16.16 -0.36
CA THR A 27 21.54 15.59 -1.68
C THR A 27 22.68 15.93 -2.64
N LYS A 28 23.57 14.97 -2.93
CA LYS A 28 24.47 15.05 -4.09
C LYS A 28 23.72 14.47 -5.29
N LYS A 29 23.40 15.31 -6.28
CA LYS A 29 22.73 14.92 -7.53
C LYS A 29 23.52 13.82 -8.24
N THR A 30 22.90 12.66 -8.46
CA THR A 30 23.34 11.66 -9.44
C THR A 30 22.22 11.51 -10.47
N LYS A 31 22.58 11.61 -11.76
CA LYS A 31 21.65 11.59 -12.91
C LYS A 31 20.84 10.28 -12.96
N PRO A 32 19.58 10.28 -13.43
CA PRO A 32 18.81 9.06 -13.61
C PRO A 32 19.37 8.26 -14.80
N LYS A 33 19.70 6.98 -14.59
CA LYS A 33 19.77 5.98 -15.66
C LYS A 33 18.58 5.04 -15.53
N THR A 34 17.70 5.14 -16.50
CA THR A 34 16.52 4.31 -16.74
C THR A 34 16.91 2.85 -16.99
N PRO A 35 16.36 1.86 -16.27
CA PRO A 35 16.40 0.46 -16.71
C PRO A 35 15.26 0.21 -17.70
N ARG A 36 15.62 -0.13 -18.95
CA ARG A 36 14.68 -0.57 -19.99
C ARG A 36 14.93 -2.06 -20.23
N GLU A 37 14.01 -2.89 -19.75
CA GLU A 37 13.77 -4.25 -20.26
C GLU A 37 12.84 -4.15 -21.49
N PRO A 38 12.49 -5.22 -22.24
CA PRO A 38 13.06 -6.56 -22.54
C PRO A 38 13.26 -6.68 -24.11
N PRO A 39 13.66 -7.79 -24.82
CA PRO A 39 13.11 -9.16 -24.70
C PRO A 39 14.00 -10.37 -25.11
N LEU A 40 13.47 -11.56 -24.74
CA LEU A 40 13.81 -12.90 -25.21
C LEU A 40 13.89 -12.99 -26.76
N PRO A 41 14.79 -13.81 -27.33
CA PRO A 41 15.04 -13.84 -28.77
C PRO A 41 13.98 -14.67 -29.53
N LYS A 42 13.53 -14.13 -30.67
CA LYS A 42 12.79 -14.86 -31.72
C LYS A 42 13.49 -14.71 -33.08
N PRO A 43 13.27 -15.67 -34.00
CA PRO A 43 14.17 -16.01 -35.10
C PRO A 43 13.87 -15.22 -36.38
N LYS A 44 14.90 -15.04 -37.23
CA LYS A 44 14.81 -14.59 -38.64
C LYS A 44 15.92 -15.34 -39.38
N VAL A 45 15.64 -16.37 -40.19
CA VAL A 45 15.16 -16.32 -41.59
C VAL A 45 15.77 -15.15 -42.35
N ASN A 46 16.72 -15.45 -43.23
CA ASN A 46 17.05 -14.57 -44.34
C ASN A 46 17.25 -15.41 -45.61
N GLU A 47 16.37 -15.19 -46.57
CA GLU A 47 16.36 -15.74 -47.92
C GLU A 47 17.02 -14.73 -48.87
N LYS A 48 17.91 -15.24 -49.74
CA LYS A 48 18.41 -14.71 -51.03
C LYS A 48 19.15 -13.37 -51.11
N GLN A 49 20.37 -13.45 -51.68
CA GLN A 49 20.74 -13.07 -53.07
C GLN A 49 22.27 -13.26 -53.18
N LEU A 50 22.87 -14.11 -54.02
CA LEU A 50 22.94 -14.18 -55.49
C LEU A 50 23.62 -12.94 -56.12
N HIS A 51 24.96 -12.97 -56.10
CA HIS A 51 25.93 -12.33 -57.02
C HIS A 51 27.28 -12.98 -56.62
N GLY A 52 28.05 -13.71 -57.44
CA GLY A 52 28.26 -13.59 -58.86
C GLY A 52 29.52 -12.76 -59.12
N ASP A 53 30.70 -13.24 -58.71
CA ASP A 53 31.92 -13.04 -59.50
C ASP A 53 33.05 -14.04 -59.19
N SER A 54 33.83 -14.29 -60.23
CA SER A 54 34.87 -15.29 -60.44
C SER A 54 36.16 -14.97 -59.67
N GLU A 55 36.84 -15.98 -59.11
CA GLU A 55 38.22 -16.29 -59.52
C GLU A 55 38.81 -17.51 -58.80
N THR A 56 39.48 -18.29 -59.64
CA THR A 56 40.21 -19.53 -59.47
C THR A 56 41.33 -19.43 -58.43
N HIS A 57 41.50 -20.43 -57.55
CA HIS A 57 42.70 -21.28 -57.48
C HIS A 57 42.88 -22.04 -56.14
N LYS A 58 43.27 -23.31 -56.31
CA LYS A 58 43.99 -24.21 -55.38
C LYS A 58 43.16 -24.93 -54.31
N ARG A 59 42.59 -26.04 -54.81
CA ARG A 59 42.42 -27.32 -54.12
C ARG A 59 43.70 -27.70 -53.35
N ILE A 60 43.61 -27.74 -52.03
CA ILE A 60 44.45 -28.62 -51.20
C ILE A 60 43.48 -29.62 -50.59
N ALA A 61 43.55 -30.87 -51.06
CA ALA A 61 42.87 -31.98 -50.43
C ALA A 61 43.69 -32.44 -49.24
N SER A 62 43.06 -32.52 -48.07
CA SER A 62 43.55 -33.29 -46.93
C SER A 62 42.39 -34.05 -46.29
N PRO A 63 42.66 -35.20 -45.65
CA PRO A 63 41.80 -36.37 -45.71
C PRO A 63 40.93 -36.52 -44.46
N GLY A 64 39.74 -37.09 -44.66
CA GLY A 64 39.05 -37.87 -43.64
C GLY A 64 38.08 -37.11 -42.74
N TRP A 65 36.78 -37.23 -43.04
CA TRP A 65 35.79 -37.94 -42.23
C TRP A 65 34.42 -37.84 -42.92
N SER A 66 33.86 -38.97 -43.33
CA SER A 66 32.47 -39.04 -43.81
C SER A 66 31.54 -39.01 -42.59
N VAL A 67 31.13 -37.81 -42.18
CA VAL A 67 29.99 -37.68 -41.27
C VAL A 67 28.74 -37.95 -42.11
N GLN A 68 28.22 -39.17 -42.03
CA GLN A 68 26.86 -39.44 -42.48
C GLN A 68 25.91 -38.61 -41.62
N THR A 69 25.25 -37.64 -42.23
CA THR A 69 24.20 -36.84 -41.58
C THR A 69 23.01 -37.76 -41.29
N PRO A 70 22.58 -37.95 -40.03
CA PRO A 70 21.36 -38.70 -39.75
C PRO A 70 20.17 -37.93 -40.34
N MET A 71 19.43 -38.58 -41.23
CA MET A 71 18.15 -38.07 -41.73
C MET A 71 17.15 -38.11 -40.59
N TYR A 72 16.88 -36.96 -39.96
CA TYR A 72 15.79 -36.83 -39.00
C TYR A 72 14.45 -36.87 -39.77
N LEU A 73 13.71 -37.97 -39.61
CA LEU A 73 12.29 -38.01 -39.94
C LEU A 73 11.52 -37.10 -38.98
N PRO A 74 10.51 -36.34 -39.45
CA PRO A 74 9.72 -35.51 -38.55
C PRO A 74 8.95 -36.39 -37.57
N ILE A 75 9.21 -36.19 -36.27
CA ILE A 75 8.37 -36.70 -35.20
C ILE A 75 7.01 -36.05 -35.36
N THR A 76 6.02 -36.84 -35.80
CA THR A 76 4.62 -36.48 -35.66
C THR A 76 4.30 -36.47 -34.18
N GLN A 77 4.33 -35.28 -33.56
CA GLN A 77 3.73 -35.11 -32.23
C GLN A 77 2.24 -35.46 -32.34
N PRO A 78 1.67 -36.21 -31.37
CA PRO A 78 0.23 -36.39 -31.33
C PRO A 78 -0.39 -35.01 -31.24
N LEU A 79 -1.28 -34.70 -32.16
CA LEU A 79 -2.09 -33.50 -32.16
C LEU A 79 -3.00 -33.57 -30.92
N GLN A 80 -2.50 -33.09 -29.77
CA GLN A 80 -3.37 -32.79 -28.64
C GLN A 80 -4.46 -31.85 -29.19
N PRO A 81 -5.75 -32.16 -28.98
CA PRO A 81 -6.79 -31.29 -29.49
C PRO A 81 -6.57 -29.92 -28.84
N ALA A 82 -6.31 -28.89 -29.65
CA ALA A 82 -6.02 -27.52 -29.18
C ALA A 82 -7.07 -26.99 -28.18
N ASN A 83 -8.27 -27.58 -28.19
CA ASN A 83 -9.36 -27.30 -27.27
C ASN A 83 -9.06 -27.71 -25.82
N ALA A 84 -8.29 -28.78 -25.58
CA ALA A 84 -7.98 -29.28 -24.24
C ALA A 84 -7.09 -28.30 -23.45
N GLU A 85 -6.10 -27.69 -24.10
CA GLU A 85 -5.25 -26.67 -23.46
C GLU A 85 -6.04 -25.39 -23.17
N LEU A 86 -6.93 -24.97 -24.09
CA LEU A 86 -7.80 -23.82 -23.89
C LEU A 86 -8.79 -24.05 -22.73
N ASP A 87 -9.35 -25.26 -22.60
CA ASP A 87 -10.26 -25.60 -21.52
C ASP A 87 -9.54 -25.70 -20.17
N ALA A 88 -8.29 -26.19 -20.16
CA ALA A 88 -7.44 -26.15 -18.97
C ALA A 88 -7.18 -24.69 -18.51
N ILE A 89 -6.85 -23.80 -19.45
CA ILE A 89 -6.65 -22.36 -19.15
C ILE A 89 -7.93 -21.73 -18.59
N ARG A 90 -9.09 -21.98 -19.24
CA ARG A 90 -10.39 -21.47 -18.75
C ARG A 90 -10.76 -22.02 -17.37
N SER A 91 -10.37 -23.27 -17.07
CA SER A 91 -10.58 -23.86 -15.75
C SER A 91 -9.77 -23.13 -14.68
N VAL A 92 -8.48 -22.89 -14.95
CA VAL A 92 -7.60 -22.16 -14.03
C VAL A 92 -8.08 -20.73 -13.80
N ILE A 93 -8.54 -20.03 -14.84
CA ILE A 93 -9.09 -18.68 -14.70
C ILE A 93 -10.31 -18.69 -13.77
N ARG A 94 -11.29 -19.59 -14.01
CA ARG A 94 -12.48 -19.71 -13.16
C ARG A 94 -12.14 -20.04 -11.71
N GLU A 95 -11.14 -20.89 -11.49
CA GLU A 95 -10.69 -21.19 -10.13
C GLU A 95 -10.04 -19.96 -9.48
N SER A 96 -9.22 -19.21 -10.23
CA SER A 96 -8.58 -18.00 -9.73
C SER A 96 -9.59 -16.92 -9.35
N GLU A 97 -10.65 -16.75 -10.14
CA GLU A 97 -11.76 -15.82 -9.86
C GLU A 97 -12.50 -16.23 -8.58
N ARG A 98 -12.77 -17.53 -8.40
CA ARG A 98 -13.42 -18.05 -7.18
C ARG A 98 -12.55 -17.85 -5.94
N VAL A 99 -11.23 -18.05 -6.05
CA VAL A 99 -10.30 -17.81 -4.93
C VAL A 99 -10.23 -16.31 -4.62
N LEU A 100 -10.19 -15.45 -5.65
CA LEU A 100 -10.19 -14.00 -5.48
C LEU A 100 -11.45 -13.53 -4.74
N GLU A 101 -12.63 -14.01 -5.11
CA GLU A 101 -13.90 -13.66 -4.45
C GLU A 101 -13.88 -14.04 -2.96
N LYS A 102 -13.34 -15.23 -2.62
CA LYS A 102 -13.20 -15.66 -1.23
C LYS A 102 -12.22 -14.77 -0.45
N LEU A 103 -11.11 -14.39 -1.07
CA LEU A 103 -10.10 -13.52 -0.44
C LEU A 103 -10.66 -12.11 -0.20
N LEU A 104 -11.35 -11.52 -1.18
CA LEU A 104 -12.00 -10.22 -1.03
C LEU A 104 -13.02 -10.25 0.12
N LYS A 105 -13.83 -11.31 0.18
CA LYS A 105 -14.80 -11.48 1.28
C LYS A 105 -14.12 -11.62 2.65
N GLN A 106 -12.98 -12.29 2.70
CA GLN A 106 -12.21 -12.42 3.93
C GLN A 106 -11.57 -11.09 4.35
N GLU A 107 -11.04 -10.33 3.40
CA GLU A 107 -10.51 -8.98 3.61
C GLU A 107 -11.58 -8.06 4.18
N ASP A 108 -12.76 -8.00 3.56
CA ASP A 108 -13.88 -7.18 4.03
C ASP A 108 -14.32 -7.57 5.45
N ASN A 109 -14.43 -8.87 5.73
CA ASN A 109 -14.78 -9.35 7.06
C ASN A 109 -13.73 -8.97 8.11
N MET A 110 -12.45 -9.09 7.76
CA MET A 110 -11.34 -8.72 8.64
C MET A 110 -11.31 -7.21 8.88
N ALA A 111 -11.54 -6.40 7.85
CA ALA A 111 -11.62 -4.95 7.97
C ALA A 111 -12.78 -4.51 8.88
N GLN A 112 -13.95 -5.14 8.75
CA GLN A 112 -15.08 -4.94 9.65
C GLN A 112 -14.73 -5.31 11.09
N GLN A 113 -14.14 -6.49 11.31
CA GLN A 113 -13.74 -6.92 12.66
C GLN A 113 -12.73 -5.96 13.32
N VAL A 114 -11.72 -5.52 12.58
CA VAL A 114 -10.72 -4.57 13.09
C VAL A 114 -11.38 -3.23 13.41
N THR A 115 -12.29 -2.76 12.56
CA THR A 115 -13.03 -1.52 12.77
C THR A 115 -13.89 -1.58 14.03
N GLU A 116 -14.65 -2.65 14.21
CA GLU A 116 -15.50 -2.84 15.40
C GLU A 116 -14.66 -3.00 16.67
N ARG A 117 -13.55 -3.74 16.62
CA ARG A 117 -12.62 -3.84 17.76
C ARG A 117 -11.96 -2.50 18.08
N ALA A 118 -11.58 -1.71 17.08
CA ALA A 118 -11.00 -0.39 17.31
C ALA A 118 -12.02 0.57 17.96
N LYS A 119 -13.30 0.50 17.55
CA LYS A 119 -14.38 1.23 18.22
C LYS A 119 -14.56 0.77 19.65
N ASP A 120 -14.62 -0.54 19.89
CA ASP A 120 -14.79 -1.12 21.22
C ASP A 120 -13.65 -0.73 22.17
N LEU A 121 -12.40 -0.81 21.72
CA LEU A 121 -11.23 -0.37 22.50
C LEU A 121 -11.29 1.12 22.78
N ARG A 122 -11.61 1.95 21.78
CA ARG A 122 -11.80 3.39 21.98
C ARG A 122 -12.87 3.66 23.03
N ASP A 123 -13.94 2.88 22.99
CA ASP A 123 -15.08 3.05 23.87
C ASP A 123 -14.81 2.57 25.31
N LYS A 124 -14.00 1.53 25.49
CA LYS A 124 -13.71 0.95 26.80
C LYS A 124 -12.51 1.60 27.48
N GLU A 125 -11.43 1.83 26.74
CA GLU A 125 -10.14 2.26 27.30
C GLU A 125 -9.90 3.75 27.14
N PHE A 126 -10.44 4.36 26.07
CA PHE A 126 -10.16 5.75 25.70
C PHE A 126 -11.37 6.68 25.77
N LYS A 127 -12.50 6.24 26.32
CA LYS A 127 -13.54 7.18 26.74
C LYS A 127 -13.01 8.00 27.90
N LEU A 128 -12.94 9.31 27.69
CA LEU A 128 -12.86 10.23 28.81
C LEU A 128 -14.00 9.89 29.77
N PRO A 129 -13.74 9.71 31.08
CA PRO A 129 -14.80 9.55 32.08
C PRO A 129 -15.84 10.63 31.80
N TYR A 130 -17.08 10.20 31.57
CA TYR A 130 -18.20 10.96 30.97
C TYR A 130 -17.90 12.45 30.80
N PRO A 131 -17.94 13.00 29.55
CA PRO A 131 -17.66 14.41 29.35
C PRO A 131 -18.55 15.21 30.29
N LYS A 132 -17.93 15.82 31.32
CA LYS A 132 -18.67 16.61 32.29
C LYS A 132 -19.46 17.61 31.46
N THR A 133 -20.78 17.54 31.55
CA THR A 133 -21.67 18.43 30.80
C THR A 133 -21.16 19.85 31.03
N MET A 134 -20.96 20.58 29.93
CA MET A 134 -20.35 21.91 30.01
C MET A 134 -21.26 22.78 30.89
N PRO A 135 -20.80 23.21 32.08
CA PRO A 135 -21.69 23.67 33.15
C PRO A 135 -22.44 24.96 32.81
N CYS A 136 -21.98 25.69 31.78
CA CYS A 136 -22.52 26.97 31.34
C CYS A 136 -22.95 26.96 29.88
N LEU A 137 -23.38 25.80 29.35
CA LEU A 137 -23.76 25.65 27.95
C LEU A 137 -24.94 26.56 27.57
N ALA A 138 -25.97 26.65 28.41
CA ALA A 138 -27.13 27.50 28.15
C ALA A 138 -26.78 29.00 28.05
N ASP A 139 -25.98 29.52 28.98
CA ASP A 139 -25.52 30.91 28.94
C ASP A 139 -24.58 31.18 27.77
N TYR A 140 -23.74 30.20 27.41
CA TYR A 140 -22.87 30.27 26.24
C TYR A 140 -23.67 30.37 24.95
N ASP A 141 -24.68 29.52 24.77
CA ASP A 141 -25.51 29.51 23.57
C ASP A 141 -26.36 30.77 23.46
N ALA A 142 -26.89 31.29 24.57
CA ALA A 142 -27.60 32.57 24.60
C ALA A 142 -26.69 33.76 24.23
N CYS A 143 -25.47 33.79 24.76
CA CYS A 143 -24.47 34.79 24.41
C CYS A 143 -24.08 34.72 22.93
N LYS A 144 -23.86 33.51 22.41
CA LYS A 144 -23.56 33.26 21.00
C LYS A 144 -24.71 33.62 20.07
N ALA A 145 -25.96 33.34 20.47
CA ALA A 145 -27.15 33.72 19.73
C ALA A 145 -27.27 35.24 19.62
N CYS A 146 -27.09 35.96 20.74
CA CYS A 146 -27.11 37.42 20.74
C CYS A 146 -26.08 38.01 19.78
N TYR A 147 -24.83 37.50 19.78
CA TYR A 147 -23.81 38.00 18.86
C TYR A 147 -24.10 37.71 17.38
N LYS A 148 -24.86 36.65 17.08
CA LYS A 148 -25.32 36.39 15.71
C LYS A 148 -26.42 37.34 15.28
N GLU A 149 -27.28 37.75 16.21
CA GLU A 149 -28.41 38.66 15.95
C GLU A 149 -27.99 40.15 15.95
N HIS A 150 -26.90 40.49 16.65
CA HIS A 150 -26.40 41.85 16.80
C HIS A 150 -24.94 41.98 16.36
N THR A 151 -24.68 41.78 15.07
CA THR A 151 -23.35 41.95 14.47
C THR A 151 -22.87 43.40 14.46
N ASP A 152 -23.82 44.34 14.35
CA ASP A 152 -23.52 45.77 14.21
C ASP A 152 -23.44 46.50 15.57
N ASP A 153 -24.05 45.92 16.60
CA ASP A 153 -24.10 46.49 17.96
C ASP A 153 -23.89 45.41 19.01
N ILE A 154 -22.64 44.96 19.09
CA ILE A 154 -22.12 43.91 19.98
C ILE A 154 -22.37 44.25 21.46
N LEU A 155 -22.52 45.53 21.82
CA LEU A 155 -22.72 45.98 23.20
C LEU A 155 -24.09 45.58 23.75
N LYS A 156 -25.09 45.35 22.90
CA LYS A 156 -26.40 44.80 23.31
C LYS A 156 -26.28 43.40 23.93
N CYS A 157 -25.19 42.69 23.68
CA CYS A 157 -24.91 41.37 24.22
C CYS A 157 -24.15 41.38 25.55
N ALA A 158 -23.87 42.57 26.12
CA ALA A 158 -23.29 42.73 27.45
C ALA A 158 -24.03 41.95 28.57
N PRO A 159 -25.38 41.97 28.68
CA PRO A 159 -26.07 41.20 29.72
C PRO A 159 -25.89 39.68 29.58
N PHE A 160 -25.91 39.15 28.35
CA PHE A 160 -25.68 37.72 28.09
C PHE A 160 -24.23 37.32 28.38
N THR A 161 -23.28 38.19 28.04
CA THR A 161 -21.87 38.01 28.37
C THR A 161 -21.67 37.97 29.89
N LYS A 162 -22.29 38.89 30.63
CA LYS A 162 -22.24 38.92 32.10
C LYS A 162 -22.83 37.65 32.72
N SER A 163 -23.97 37.16 32.21
CA SER A 163 -24.58 35.90 32.67
C SER A 163 -23.61 34.71 32.50
N TYR A 164 -23.00 34.59 31.32
CA TYR A 164 -22.00 33.56 31.05
C TYR A 164 -20.80 33.63 32.00
N TYR A 165 -20.24 34.83 32.22
CA TYR A 165 -19.13 35.01 33.17
C TYR A 165 -19.49 34.61 34.60
N GLU A 166 -20.68 34.98 35.08
CA GLU A 166 -21.14 34.60 36.41
C GLU A 166 -21.35 33.09 36.54
N CYS A 167 -21.91 32.44 35.51
CA CYS A 167 -22.01 30.99 35.48
C CYS A 167 -20.62 30.33 35.57
N VAL A 168 -19.67 30.76 34.73
CA VAL A 168 -18.31 30.20 34.72
C VAL A 168 -17.63 30.36 36.07
N ARG A 169 -17.83 31.52 36.73
CA ARG A 169 -17.31 31.78 38.08
C ARG A 169 -17.88 30.79 39.10
N ARG A 170 -19.19 30.57 39.11
CA ARG A 170 -19.84 29.60 40.02
C ARG A 170 -19.40 28.16 39.73
N ALA A 171 -19.34 27.78 38.46
CA ALA A 171 -18.90 26.45 38.04
C ALA A 171 -17.48 26.13 38.52
N LYS A 172 -16.55 27.09 38.40
CA LYS A 172 -15.18 26.96 38.94
C LYS A 172 -15.18 26.77 40.45
N GLN A 173 -15.96 27.56 41.18
CA GLN A 173 -16.06 27.45 42.64
C GLN A 173 -16.57 26.07 43.07
N GLN A 174 -17.57 25.52 42.36
CA GLN A 174 -18.12 24.19 42.62
C GLN A 174 -17.11 23.06 42.34
N GLN A 175 -16.26 23.20 41.32
CA GLN A 175 -15.20 22.24 41.03
C GLN A 175 -14.17 22.18 42.18
N TYR A 176 -13.70 23.32 42.68
CA TYR A 176 -12.76 23.37 43.81
C TYR A 176 -13.34 22.83 45.12
N SER A 177 -14.66 22.91 45.33
CA SER A 177 -15.33 22.34 46.51
C SER A 177 -15.61 20.84 46.40
N ALA A 178 -15.69 20.29 45.19
CA ALA A 178 -15.99 18.87 44.96
C ALA A 178 -14.74 17.97 45.00
N ASP A 179 -13.54 18.56 44.83
CA ASP A 179 -12.25 17.87 44.91
C ASP A 179 -11.66 17.82 46.34
N LYS A 180 -12.41 18.27 47.36
CA LYS A 180 -12.02 18.29 48.78
C LYS A 180 -12.89 17.34 49.60
#